data_AF-G3RUC1-F1
#
_entry.id   AF-G3RUC1-F1
#
_cell.length_a   1.000
_cell.length_b   1.000
_cell.length_c   1.000
_cell.angle_alpha   90.00
_cell.angle_beta   90.00
_cell.angle_gamma   90.00
#
_symmetry.space_group_name_H-M   'P 1'
#
loop_
_entity.id
_entity.type
_entity.pdbx_description
1 polymer ?
#
loop_
_entity_poly.entity_id
_entity_poly.type
_entity_poly.pdbx_seq_one_letter_code
_entity_poly.pdbx_strand_id
1 'polypeptide(L)'
;MAQAKINAKANEGRFCRSSSMADRSSRLLESLDQLELRVEALREAATAVEQEKEILLEMIHSIQNSQDMRQISDGEREELNLTANRLMGRTLTVEVSVETIRNPQQQESLKHATRIIDEVVNKFLDDLGNAKSHLMSLYSACSSEVPHGPVDQKFQSIVIGCALEDQKKIKRRLETLLRNIENSDKAIKLLEHSKGAGSKTLQQNAESRFN
;
A
#
# COMPACT_ATOMS: atom_id res chain seq x y z
N MET A 1 -7.31 5.45 -100.20
CA MET A 1 -6.03 5.67 -99.51
C MET A 1 -6.34 6.26 -98.14
N ALA A 2 -6.00 5.52 -97.10
CA ALA A 2 -6.23 5.89 -95.71
C ALA A 2 -5.11 6.82 -95.22
N GLN A 3 -5.44 7.84 -94.43
CA GLN A 3 -4.53 8.42 -93.46
C GLN A 3 -5.31 8.83 -92.21
N ALA A 4 -4.78 8.36 -91.09
CA ALA A 4 -5.43 8.22 -89.80
C ALA A 4 -4.85 9.23 -88.81
N LYS A 5 -5.70 9.63 -87.84
CA LYS A 5 -5.41 9.94 -86.41
C LYS A 5 -4.44 11.12 -86.17
N ILE A 6 -4.67 11.99 -85.20
CA ILE A 6 -4.54 11.68 -83.77
C ILE A 6 -5.43 12.63 -82.97
N ASN A 7 -6.32 12.04 -82.18
CA ASN A 7 -7.11 12.69 -81.15
C ASN A 7 -6.30 12.61 -79.85
N ALA A 8 -5.74 13.72 -79.39
CA ALA A 8 -5.00 13.80 -78.13
C ALA A 8 -6.00 13.90 -76.97
N LYS A 9 -6.53 12.74 -76.54
CA LYS A 9 -7.16 12.62 -75.22
C LYS A 9 -6.04 12.80 -74.18
N ALA A 10 -6.08 13.92 -73.46
CA ALA A 10 -5.40 14.08 -72.19
C ALA A 10 -5.90 12.98 -71.25
N ASN A 11 -5.10 11.92 -71.14
CA ASN A 11 -5.26 10.93 -70.09
C ASN A 11 -4.78 11.63 -68.81
N GLU A 12 -5.71 12.22 -68.06
CA GLU A 12 -5.49 12.60 -66.67
C GLU A 12 -5.19 11.30 -65.89
N GLY A 13 -3.94 10.88 -65.97
CA GLY A 13 -3.39 9.85 -65.14
C GLY A 13 -3.57 10.29 -63.70
N ARG A 14 -4.54 9.68 -63.03
CA ARG A 14 -4.55 9.49 -61.58
C ARG A 14 -3.23 8.83 -61.17
N PHE A 15 -2.16 9.61 -61.10
CA PHE A 15 -1.03 9.28 -60.26
C PHE A 15 -1.48 9.54 -58.82
N CYS A 16 -2.21 8.57 -58.25
CA CYS A 16 -2.08 8.33 -56.82
C CYS A 16 -0.60 8.00 -56.61
N ARG A 17 0.20 9.01 -56.25
CA ARG A 17 1.60 8.84 -55.88
C ARG A 17 1.65 7.77 -54.79
N SER A 18 2.10 6.57 -55.14
CA SER A 18 2.42 5.52 -54.18
C SER A 18 3.34 6.15 -53.15
N SER A 19 2.87 6.34 -51.91
CA SER A 19 3.70 6.92 -50.86
C SER A 19 5.02 6.14 -50.81
N SER A 20 6.15 6.83 -50.82
CA SER A 20 7.45 6.17 -50.74
C SER A 20 7.51 5.28 -49.50
N MET A 21 8.31 4.21 -49.53
CA MET A 21 8.56 3.39 -48.35
C MET A 21 9.08 4.26 -47.18
N ALA A 22 9.84 5.33 -47.48
CA ALA A 22 10.28 6.32 -46.51
C ALA A 22 9.10 7.07 -45.85
N ASP A 23 8.11 7.51 -46.64
CA ASP A 23 6.92 8.21 -46.11
C ASP A 23 6.07 7.30 -45.23
N ARG A 24 5.98 6.00 -45.58
CA ARG A 24 5.30 5.00 -44.77
C ARG A 24 6.03 4.78 -43.45
N SER A 25 7.35 4.63 -43.51
CA SER A 25 8.20 4.47 -42.31
C SER A 25 8.11 5.68 -41.38
N SER A 26 8.13 6.89 -41.92
CA SER A 26 8.02 8.13 -41.13
C SER A 26 6.70 8.21 -40.38
N ARG A 27 5.57 7.93 -41.05
CA ARG A 27 4.25 7.91 -40.39
C ARG A 27 4.14 6.84 -39.30
N LEU A 28 4.79 5.69 -39.50
CA LEU A 28 4.82 4.63 -38.48
C LEU A 28 5.64 5.06 -37.26
N LEU A 29 6.79 5.71 -37.46
CA LEU A 29 7.59 6.26 -36.36
C LEU A 29 6.81 7.30 -35.57
N GLU A 30 6.18 8.27 -36.24
CA GLU A 30 5.33 9.27 -35.58
C GLU A 30 4.19 8.62 -34.77
N SER A 31 3.59 7.56 -35.30
CA SER A 31 2.57 6.80 -34.58
C SER A 31 3.13 6.09 -33.34
N LEU A 32 4.35 5.56 -33.42
CA LEU A 32 5.03 4.93 -32.28
C LEU A 32 5.39 5.96 -31.21
N ASP A 33 5.89 7.14 -31.60
CA ASP A 33 6.20 8.24 -30.68
C ASP A 33 4.94 8.70 -29.92
N GLN A 34 3.80 8.82 -30.63
CA GLN A 34 2.52 9.14 -30.01
C GLN A 34 2.06 8.05 -29.03
N LEU A 35 2.30 6.77 -29.35
CA LEU A 35 2.00 5.67 -28.44
C LEU A 35 2.90 5.69 -27.20
N GLU A 36 4.19 6.00 -27.37
CA GLU A 36 5.13 6.14 -26.25
C GLU A 36 4.66 7.20 -25.26
N LEU A 37 4.28 8.39 -25.74
CA LEU A 37 3.72 9.45 -24.89
C LEU A 37 2.47 8.99 -24.12
N ARG A 38 1.59 8.22 -24.77
CA ARG A 38 0.37 7.69 -24.13
C ARG A 38 0.68 6.61 -23.11
N VAL A 39 1.70 5.78 -23.35
CA VAL A 39 2.16 4.77 -22.38
C VAL A 39 2.74 5.45 -21.16
N GLU A 40 3.54 6.50 -21.32
CA GLU A 40 4.11 7.20 -20.18
C GLU A 40 3.05 7.90 -19.33
N ALA A 41 2.08 8.58 -19.97
CA ALA A 41 0.94 9.16 -19.27
C ALA A 41 0.10 8.11 -18.51
N LEU A 42 -0.05 6.90 -19.08
CA LEU A 42 -0.74 5.81 -18.39
C LEU A 42 0.04 5.32 -17.17
N ARG A 43 1.38 5.22 -17.27
CA ARG A 43 2.25 4.82 -16.15
C ARG A 43 2.20 5.83 -15.02
N GLU A 44 2.25 7.12 -15.34
CA GLU A 44 2.10 8.20 -14.35
C GLU A 44 0.74 8.13 -13.65
N ALA A 45 -0.35 8.00 -14.42
CA ALA A 45 -1.70 7.88 -13.87
C ALA A 45 -1.85 6.64 -12.96
N ALA A 46 -1.32 5.49 -13.37
CA ALA A 46 -1.35 4.27 -12.57
C ALA A 46 -0.55 4.42 -11.26
N THR A 47 0.59 5.10 -11.31
CA THR A 47 1.42 5.41 -10.12
C THR A 47 0.67 6.34 -9.17
N ALA A 48 -0.04 7.35 -9.68
CA ALA A 48 -0.86 8.23 -8.87
C ALA A 48 -2.01 7.48 -8.17
N VAL A 49 -2.64 6.52 -8.84
CA VAL A 49 -3.69 5.67 -8.25
C VAL A 49 -3.11 4.73 -7.17
N GLU A 50 -1.92 4.19 -7.39
CA GLU A 50 -1.21 3.38 -6.38
C GLU A 50 -0.93 4.19 -5.11
N GLN A 51 -0.48 5.45 -5.23
CA GLN A 51 -0.25 6.36 -4.10
C GLN A 51 -1.55 6.77 -3.41
N GLU A 52 -2.60 7.11 -4.16
CA GLU A 52 -3.90 7.51 -3.60
C GLU A 52 -4.50 6.41 -2.71
N LYS A 53 -4.31 5.14 -3.08
CA LYS A 53 -4.69 4.00 -2.24
C LYS A 53 -4.02 4.07 -0.87
N GLU A 54 -2.70 4.31 -0.82
CA GLU A 54 -1.95 4.39 0.44
C GLU A 54 -2.44 5.57 1.31
N ILE A 55 -2.62 6.75 0.69
CA ILE A 55 -3.15 7.95 1.35
C ILE A 55 -4.53 7.68 1.94
N LEU A 56 -5.43 7.00 1.21
CA LEU A 56 -6.76 6.64 1.71
C LEU A 56 -6.70 5.71 2.93
N LEU A 57 -5.82 4.71 2.92
CA LEU A 57 -5.64 3.81 4.06
C LEU A 57 -5.14 4.58 5.29
N GLU A 58 -4.18 5.49 5.12
CA GLU A 58 -3.67 6.36 6.18
C GLU A 58 -4.75 7.29 6.75
N MET A 59 -5.55 7.93 5.88
CA MET A 59 -6.64 8.82 6.30
C MET A 59 -7.72 8.08 7.10
N ILE A 60 -8.14 6.89 6.63
CA ILE A 60 -9.12 6.06 7.35
C ILE A 60 -8.56 5.67 8.72
N HIS A 61 -7.30 5.23 8.77
CA HIS A 61 -6.65 4.87 10.02
C HIS A 61 -6.52 6.05 10.99
N SER A 62 -6.21 7.25 10.49
CA SER A 62 -6.15 8.48 11.28
C SER A 62 -7.50 8.80 11.95
N ILE A 63 -8.61 8.68 11.21
CA ILE A 63 -9.96 8.87 11.76
C ILE A 63 -10.24 7.87 12.89
N GLN A 64 -9.94 6.59 12.69
CA GLN A 64 -10.16 5.56 13.73
C GLN A 64 -9.39 5.83 15.03
N ASN A 65 -8.26 6.54 14.93
CA ASN A 65 -7.38 6.85 16.06
C ASN A 65 -7.51 8.30 16.57
N SER A 66 -8.46 9.08 16.04
CA SER A 66 -8.62 10.49 16.40
C SER A 66 -8.92 10.68 17.89
N GLN A 67 -8.62 11.87 18.41
CA GLN A 67 -8.98 12.18 19.80
C GLN A 67 -10.49 12.26 19.99
N ASP A 68 -11.23 12.68 18.96
CA ASP A 68 -12.69 12.86 18.98
C ASP A 68 -13.40 11.52 19.13
N MET A 69 -12.83 10.45 18.57
CA MET A 69 -13.31 9.09 18.78
C MET A 69 -13.36 8.71 20.26
N ARG A 70 -12.58 9.37 21.14
CA ARG A 70 -12.62 9.14 22.59
C ARG A 70 -13.69 9.95 23.34
N GLN A 71 -14.26 10.97 22.70
CA GLN A 71 -15.21 11.91 23.32
C GLN A 71 -16.67 11.61 22.97
N ILE A 72 -16.91 10.75 21.99
CA ILE A 72 -18.25 10.30 21.58
C ILE A 72 -18.67 9.03 22.32
N SER A 73 -19.98 8.75 22.28
CA SER A 73 -20.56 7.57 22.92
C SER A 73 -20.06 6.27 22.30
N ASP A 74 -20.17 5.16 23.05
CA ASP A 74 -19.71 3.86 22.57
C ASP A 74 -20.47 3.41 21.32
N GLY A 75 -21.77 3.70 21.23
CA GLY A 75 -22.60 3.39 20.05
C GLY A 75 -22.16 4.15 18.79
N GLU A 76 -21.96 5.46 18.91
CA GLU A 76 -21.47 6.29 17.79
C GLU A 76 -20.07 5.85 17.34
N ARG A 77 -19.20 5.53 18.32
CA ARG A 77 -17.84 5.04 18.06
C ARG A 77 -17.85 3.71 17.33
N GLU A 78 -18.74 2.80 17.70
CA GLU A 78 -18.89 1.51 17.02
C GLU A 78 -19.36 1.70 15.57
N GLU A 79 -20.36 2.54 15.34
CA GLU A 79 -20.88 2.84 14.00
C GLU A 79 -19.81 3.46 13.09
N LEU A 80 -19.03 4.41 13.60
CA LEU A 80 -17.90 5.00 12.88
C LEU A 80 -16.82 3.98 12.57
N ASN A 81 -16.50 3.09 13.52
CA ASN A 81 -15.51 2.02 13.29
C ASN A 81 -15.99 1.01 12.25
N LEU A 82 -17.27 0.61 12.26
CA LEU A 82 -17.83 -0.26 11.21
C LEU A 82 -17.74 0.40 9.83
N THR A 83 -18.03 1.70 9.76
CA THR A 83 -17.92 2.47 8.52
C THR A 83 -16.47 2.55 8.04
N ALA A 84 -15.53 2.87 8.93
CA ALA A 84 -14.10 2.95 8.62
C ALA A 84 -13.56 1.59 8.16
N ASN A 85 -13.89 0.50 8.84
CA ASN A 85 -13.48 -0.86 8.45
C ASN A 85 -14.04 -1.26 7.08
N ARG A 86 -15.29 -0.90 6.77
CA ARG A 86 -15.87 -1.12 5.44
C ARG A 86 -15.14 -0.33 4.36
N LEU A 87 -14.79 0.93 4.63
CA LEU A 87 -14.01 1.75 3.69
C LEU A 87 -12.62 1.16 3.49
N MET A 88 -11.93 0.78 4.56
CA MET A 88 -10.63 0.11 4.53
C MET A 88 -10.68 -1.14 3.65
N GLY A 89 -11.67 -2.01 3.88
CA GLY A 89 -11.86 -3.22 3.09
C GLY A 89 -12.07 -2.94 1.59
N ARG A 90 -12.84 -1.90 1.25
CA ARG A 90 -13.05 -1.48 -0.15
C ARG A 90 -11.77 -0.91 -0.77
N THR A 91 -11.02 -0.08 -0.05
CA THR A 91 -9.74 0.48 -0.52
C THR A 91 -8.73 -0.63 -0.79
N LEU A 92 -8.69 -1.67 0.06
CA LEU A 92 -7.81 -2.82 -0.12
C LEU A 92 -8.13 -3.65 -1.38
N THR A 93 -9.35 -3.56 -1.95
CA THR A 93 -9.69 -4.25 -3.21
C THR A 93 -9.08 -3.62 -4.45
N VAL A 94 -8.57 -2.38 -4.36
CA VAL A 94 -7.91 -1.71 -5.48
C VAL A 94 -6.48 -2.21 -5.56
N GLU A 95 -6.11 -2.84 -6.68
CA GLU A 95 -4.74 -3.30 -6.96
C GLU A 95 -4.28 -2.71 -8.30
N VAL A 96 -3.24 -1.88 -8.23
CA VAL A 96 -2.59 -1.24 -9.38
C VAL A 96 -1.10 -1.31 -9.11
N SER A 97 -0.31 -1.69 -10.13
CA SER A 97 1.14 -1.81 -10.01
C SER A 97 1.82 -1.36 -11.29
N VAL A 98 2.82 -0.50 -11.18
CA VAL A 98 3.69 -0.12 -12.31
C VAL A 98 5.07 -0.72 -12.13
N GLU A 99 5.40 -1.71 -12.95
CA GLU A 99 6.73 -2.32 -12.88
C GLU A 99 7.82 -1.38 -13.42
N THR A 100 8.95 -1.37 -12.71
CA THR A 100 10.19 -0.79 -13.20
C THR A 100 11.04 -1.89 -13.83
N ILE A 101 11.44 -1.72 -15.09
CA ILE A 101 12.39 -2.59 -15.74
C ILE A 101 13.76 -2.37 -15.08
N ARG A 102 14.35 -3.43 -14.52
CA ARG A 102 15.63 -3.39 -13.80
C ARG A 102 16.58 -4.41 -14.37
N ASN A 103 17.86 -4.07 -14.40
CA ASN A 103 18.91 -5.06 -14.66
C ASN A 103 19.19 -5.91 -13.39
N PRO A 104 19.93 -7.04 -13.50
CA PRO A 104 20.17 -7.92 -12.36
C PRO A 104 20.84 -7.22 -11.16
N GLN A 105 21.80 -6.34 -11.42
CA GLN A 105 22.50 -5.59 -10.36
C GLN A 105 21.55 -4.64 -9.60
N GLN A 106 20.65 -3.95 -10.31
CA GLN A 106 19.64 -3.09 -9.70
C GLN A 106 18.65 -3.89 -8.86
N GLN A 107 18.27 -5.09 -9.31
CA GLN A 107 17.38 -5.98 -8.57
C GLN A 107 18.03 -6.47 -7.26
N GLU A 108 19.31 -6.84 -7.29
CA GLU A 108 20.06 -7.21 -6.09
C GLU A 108 20.20 -6.06 -5.11
N SER A 109 20.55 -4.86 -5.60
CA SER A 109 20.65 -3.66 -4.78
C SER A 109 19.31 -3.31 -4.12
N LEU A 110 18.20 -3.39 -4.87
CA LEU A 110 16.85 -3.16 -4.33
C LEU A 110 16.53 -4.19 -3.24
N LYS A 111 16.74 -5.48 -3.51
CA LYS A 111 16.53 -6.54 -2.52
C LYS A 111 17.34 -6.31 -1.26
N HIS A 112 18.59 -5.88 -1.38
CA HIS A 112 19.45 -5.58 -0.24
C HIS A 112 18.93 -4.38 0.56
N ALA A 113 18.51 -3.30 -0.10
CA ALA A 113 17.94 -2.12 0.53
C ALA A 113 16.64 -2.43 1.28
N THR A 114 15.71 -3.17 0.64
CA THR A 114 14.46 -3.60 1.27
C THR A 114 14.74 -4.48 2.48
N ARG A 115 15.67 -5.43 2.39
CA ARG A 115 16.04 -6.28 3.53
C ARG A 115 16.54 -5.47 4.74
N ILE A 116 17.35 -4.43 4.51
CA ILE A 116 17.82 -3.56 5.61
C ILE A 116 16.63 -2.87 6.30
N ILE A 117 15.63 -2.42 5.53
CA ILE A 117 14.42 -1.82 6.07
C ILE A 117 13.61 -2.86 6.86
N ASP A 118 13.40 -4.04 6.27
CA ASP A 118 12.63 -5.13 6.89
C ASP A 118 13.28 -5.58 8.21
N GLU A 119 14.61 -5.65 8.29
CA GLU A 119 15.34 -5.97 9.53
C GLU A 119 15.04 -4.96 10.65
N VAL A 120 14.94 -3.66 10.32
CA VAL A 120 14.58 -2.61 11.28
C VAL A 120 13.12 -2.75 11.71
N VAL A 121 12.20 -2.95 10.77
CA VAL A 121 10.76 -3.09 11.04
C VAL A 121 10.49 -4.32 11.91
N ASN A 122 11.08 -5.47 11.56
CA ASN A 122 10.91 -6.72 12.31
C ASN A 122 11.43 -6.57 13.74
N LYS A 123 12.63 -6.00 13.93
CA LYS A 123 13.15 -5.74 15.27
C LYS A 123 12.23 -4.83 16.08
N PHE A 124 11.70 -3.78 15.45
CA PHE A 124 10.77 -2.87 16.11
C PHE A 124 9.46 -3.56 16.52
N LEU A 125 8.90 -4.41 15.65
CA LEU A 125 7.69 -5.18 15.95
C LEU A 125 7.93 -6.21 17.07
N ASP A 126 9.09 -6.85 17.10
CA ASP A 126 9.49 -7.76 18.19
C ASP A 126 9.59 -7.00 19.52
N ASP A 127 10.27 -5.85 19.53
CA ASP A 127 10.40 -4.99 20.70
C ASP A 127 9.02 -4.50 21.20
N LEU A 128 8.11 -4.12 20.30
CA LEU A 128 6.73 -3.80 20.63
C LEU A 128 5.96 -4.99 21.23
N GLY A 129 6.11 -6.19 20.65
CA GLY A 129 5.50 -7.41 21.15
C GLY A 129 5.96 -7.75 22.58
N ASN A 130 7.27 -7.62 22.83
CA ASN A 130 7.87 -7.79 24.15
C ASN A 130 7.33 -6.76 25.16
N ALA A 131 7.29 -5.48 24.77
CA ALA A 131 6.73 -4.41 25.60
C ALA A 131 5.25 -4.65 25.91
N LYS A 132 4.45 -5.09 24.92
CA LYS A 132 3.04 -5.46 25.11
C LYS A 132 2.89 -6.59 26.13
N SER A 133 3.65 -7.67 25.97
CA SER A 133 3.63 -8.82 26.89
C SER A 133 3.97 -8.41 28.32
N HIS A 134 5.00 -7.56 28.49
CA HIS A 134 5.38 -7.05 29.79
C HIS A 134 4.28 -6.18 30.42
N LEU A 135 3.71 -5.23 29.65
CA LEU A 135 2.61 -4.39 30.13
C LEU A 135 1.35 -5.19 30.46
N MET A 136 1.05 -6.27 29.73
CA MET A 136 -0.05 -7.18 30.05
C MET A 136 0.17 -7.89 31.39
N SER A 137 1.40 -8.29 31.70
CA SER A 137 1.75 -8.89 32.99
C SER A 137 1.56 -7.91 34.15
N LEU A 138 1.99 -6.65 33.95
CA LEU A 138 1.78 -5.56 34.92
C LEU A 138 0.29 -5.20 35.08
N TYR A 139 -0.47 -5.18 33.98
CA TYR A 139 -1.90 -4.91 34.00
C TYR A 139 -2.67 -5.99 34.75
N SER A 140 -2.33 -7.25 34.50
CA SER A 140 -2.94 -8.41 35.19
C SER A 140 -2.70 -8.36 36.69
N ALA A 141 -1.54 -7.86 37.13
CA ALA A 141 -1.24 -7.62 38.54
C ALA A 141 -2.10 -6.51 39.19
N CYS A 142 -2.74 -5.65 38.40
CA CYS A 142 -3.69 -4.63 38.88
C CYS A 142 -5.16 -5.03 38.71
N SER A 143 -5.44 -6.20 38.12
CA SER A 143 -6.82 -6.67 37.89
C SER A 143 -7.29 -7.59 39.01
N SER A 144 -8.57 -7.47 39.36
CA SER A 144 -9.27 -8.39 40.26
C SER A 144 -9.87 -9.59 39.51
N GLU A 145 -9.83 -9.58 38.18
CA GLU A 145 -10.33 -10.66 37.32
C GLU A 145 -9.31 -11.79 37.21
N VAL A 146 -9.78 -12.99 36.83
CA VAL A 146 -8.91 -14.15 36.62
C VAL A 146 -7.86 -13.78 35.56
N PRO A 147 -6.55 -13.86 35.87
CA PRO A 147 -5.52 -13.48 34.93
C PRO A 147 -5.56 -14.37 33.68
N HIS A 148 -5.69 -13.75 32.50
CA HIS A 148 -5.59 -14.43 31.22
C HIS A 148 -4.13 -14.69 30.78
N GLY A 149 -3.16 -14.49 31.67
CA GLY A 149 -1.73 -14.60 31.37
C GLY A 149 -0.85 -14.48 32.62
N PRO A 150 0.47 -14.35 32.43
CA PRO A 150 1.43 -14.17 33.53
C PRO A 150 1.08 -12.94 34.37
N VAL A 151 1.33 -13.03 35.68
CA VAL A 151 1.15 -11.93 36.63
C VAL A 151 2.51 -11.59 37.23
N ASP A 152 2.90 -10.32 37.16
CA ASP A 152 4.09 -9.85 37.85
C ASP A 152 3.80 -9.70 39.36
N GLN A 153 4.13 -10.74 40.13
CA GLN A 153 3.86 -10.78 41.57
C GLN A 153 4.63 -9.70 42.36
N LYS A 154 5.82 -9.32 41.88
CA LYS A 154 6.62 -8.26 42.52
C LYS A 154 5.91 -6.92 42.35
N PHE A 155 5.45 -6.61 41.14
CA PHE A 155 4.68 -5.42 40.88
C PHE A 155 3.33 -5.43 41.61
N GLN A 156 2.63 -6.57 41.64
CA GLN A 156 1.39 -6.75 42.39
C GLN A 156 1.56 -6.36 43.86
N SER A 157 2.62 -6.84 44.50
CA SER A 157 2.93 -6.53 45.91
C SER A 157 3.15 -5.03 46.12
N ILE A 158 3.83 -4.36 45.18
CA ILE A 158 4.06 -2.91 45.23
C ILE A 158 2.74 -2.16 45.11
N VAL A 159 1.89 -2.53 44.14
CA VAL A 159 0.60 -1.86 43.88
C VAL A 159 -0.36 -2.01 45.05
N ILE A 160 -0.44 -3.19 45.68
CA ILE A 160 -1.28 -3.42 46.87
C ILE A 160 -0.87 -2.49 48.03
N GLY A 161 0.42 -2.16 48.14
CA GLY A 161 0.93 -1.22 49.13
C GLY A 161 0.57 0.24 48.87
N CYS A 162 0.06 0.59 47.68
CA CYS A 162 -0.38 1.94 47.34
C CYS A 162 -1.79 2.25 47.86
N ALA A 163 -2.12 3.55 47.96
CA ALA A 163 -3.48 3.99 48.23
C ALA A 163 -4.43 3.58 47.10
N LEU A 164 -5.71 3.33 47.42
CA LEU A 164 -6.70 2.84 46.47
C LEU A 164 -6.85 3.73 45.22
N GLU A 165 -6.79 5.05 45.39
CA GLU A 165 -6.85 5.99 44.26
C GLU A 165 -5.62 5.90 43.34
N ASP A 166 -4.44 5.62 43.89
CA ASP A 166 -3.22 5.43 43.11
C ASP A 166 -3.25 4.11 42.35
N GLN A 167 -3.77 3.03 42.96
CA GLN A 167 -4.01 1.75 42.28
C GLN A 167 -4.89 1.94 41.04
N LYS A 168 -5.99 2.69 41.16
CA LYS A 168 -6.88 3.04 40.03
C LYS A 168 -6.15 3.83 38.93
N LYS A 169 -5.32 4.81 39.31
CA LYS A 169 -4.55 5.62 38.35
C LYS A 169 -3.50 4.78 37.61
N ILE A 170 -2.80 3.90 38.33
CA ILE A 170 -1.82 2.97 37.74
C ILE A 170 -2.51 2.05 36.72
N LYS A 171 -3.64 1.45 37.10
CA LYS A 171 -4.43 0.60 36.20
C LYS A 171 -4.83 1.33 34.93
N ARG A 172 -5.42 2.52 35.04
CA ARG A 172 -5.83 3.35 33.88
C ARG A 172 -4.65 3.72 32.97
N ARG A 173 -3.48 3.97 33.56
CA ARG A 173 -2.27 4.26 32.79
C ARG A 173 -1.84 3.04 31.97
N LEU A 174 -1.85 1.84 32.57
CA LEU A 174 -1.52 0.60 31.88
C LEU A 174 -2.51 0.30 30.74
N GLU A 175 -3.81 0.48 30.96
CA GLU A 175 -4.85 0.35 29.92
C GLU A 175 -4.60 1.29 28.74
N THR A 176 -4.25 2.54 29.02
CA THR A 176 -3.95 3.54 28.00
C THR A 176 -2.71 3.15 27.19
N LEU A 177 -1.65 2.69 27.86
CA LEU A 177 -0.41 2.27 27.20
C LEU A 177 -0.62 1.02 26.32
N LEU A 178 -1.36 0.03 26.82
CA LEU A 178 -1.71 -1.17 26.07
C LEU A 178 -2.47 -0.84 24.79
N ARG A 179 -3.51 0.01 24.88
CA ARG A 179 -4.26 0.46 23.70
C ARG A 179 -3.38 1.20 22.69
N ASN A 180 -2.48 2.06 23.17
CA ASN A 180 -1.58 2.80 22.27
C ASN A 180 -0.62 1.87 21.52
N ILE A 181 -0.04 0.87 22.21
CA ILE A 181 0.83 -0.13 21.58
C ILE A 181 0.07 -0.94 20.53
N GLU A 182 -1.16 -1.36 20.83
CA GLU A 182 -1.99 -2.08 19.85
C GLU A 182 -2.32 -1.26 18.62
N ASN A 183 -2.56 0.05 18.78
CA ASN A 183 -2.81 0.94 17.67
C ASN A 183 -1.53 1.11 16.81
N SER A 184 -0.37 1.29 17.44
CA SER A 184 0.92 1.36 16.74
C SER A 184 1.24 0.07 15.97
N ASP A 185 1.01 -1.10 16.56
CA ASP A 185 1.22 -2.41 15.90
C ASP A 185 0.34 -2.56 14.65
N LYS A 186 -0.94 -2.19 14.76
CA LYS A 186 -1.87 -2.21 13.62
C LYS A 186 -1.47 -1.22 12.53
N ALA A 187 -1.07 0.00 12.89
CA ALA A 187 -0.65 1.03 11.95
C ALA A 187 0.51 0.55 11.07
N ILE A 188 1.52 -0.04 11.69
CA ILE A 188 2.73 -0.50 11.00
C ILE A 188 2.43 -1.70 10.10
N LYS A 189 1.65 -2.67 10.59
CA LYS A 189 1.25 -3.83 9.76
C LYS A 189 0.42 -3.43 8.55
N LEU A 190 -0.46 -2.41 8.68
CA LEU A 190 -1.25 -1.90 7.55
C LEU A 190 -0.36 -1.35 6.43
N LEU A 191 0.70 -0.61 6.77
CA LEU A 191 1.66 -0.05 5.81
C LEU A 191 2.52 -1.13 5.15
N GLU A 192 2.76 -2.26 5.81
CA GLU A 192 3.52 -3.37 5.23
C GLU A 192 2.70 -4.23 4.25
N HIS A 193 1.40 -4.42 4.53
CA HIS A 193 0.52 -5.19 3.65
C HIS A 193 0.19 -4.51 2.32
N SER A 194 0.35 -3.18 2.19
CA SER A 194 0.23 -2.49 0.89
C SER A 194 1.32 -2.92 -0.10
N LYS A 195 2.51 -3.29 0.38
CA LYS A 195 3.68 -3.62 -0.45
C LYS A 195 3.80 -5.09 -0.86
N GLY A 196 3.21 -6.02 -0.09
CA GLY A 196 3.50 -7.46 -0.19
C GLY A 196 2.71 -8.26 -1.22
N ALA A 197 1.58 -7.75 -1.73
CA ALA A 197 0.69 -8.53 -2.61
C ALA A 197 1.16 -8.58 -4.08
N GLY A 198 1.71 -7.49 -4.61
CA GLY A 198 2.14 -7.42 -6.02
C GLY A 198 3.38 -8.28 -6.34
N SER A 199 4.31 -8.44 -5.40
CA SER A 199 5.59 -9.11 -5.69
C SER A 199 5.49 -10.63 -5.85
N LYS A 200 4.54 -11.30 -5.18
CA LYS A 200 4.44 -12.78 -5.20
C LYS A 200 3.73 -13.33 -6.43
N THR A 201 2.76 -12.59 -6.97
CA THR A 201 1.93 -13.04 -8.11
C THR A 201 2.64 -12.83 -9.45
N LEU A 202 3.56 -11.87 -9.54
CA LEU A 202 4.24 -11.51 -10.80
C LEU A 202 5.55 -12.27 -11.03
N GLN A 203 6.23 -12.73 -9.97
CA GLN A 203 7.44 -13.55 -10.12
C GLN A 203 7.13 -14.91 -10.81
N GLN A 204 5.96 -15.49 -10.55
CA GLN A 204 5.47 -16.68 -11.26
C GLN A 204 5.11 -16.40 -12.73
N ASN A 205 4.69 -15.18 -13.07
CA ASN A 205 4.31 -14.79 -14.44
C ASN A 205 5.51 -14.37 -15.30
N ALA A 206 6.59 -13.86 -14.71
CA ALA A 206 7.82 -13.53 -15.43
C ALA A 206 8.59 -14.80 -15.83
N GLU A 207 8.64 -15.81 -14.96
CA GLU A 207 9.31 -17.10 -15.25
C GLU A 207 8.56 -17.95 -16.30
N SER A 208 7.25 -17.74 -16.45
CA SER A 208 6.42 -18.46 -17.44
C SER A 208 6.33 -17.79 -18.81
N ARG A 209 6.78 -16.53 -18.95
CA ARG A 209 6.79 -15.81 -20.25
C ARG A 209 8.11 -15.90 -21.02
N PHE A 210 9.13 -16.53 -20.45
CA PHE A 210 10.44 -16.75 -21.09
C PHE A 210 10.77 -18.22 -21.39
N ASN A 211 9.78 -19.13 -21.31
CA ASN A 211 9.88 -20.51 -21.77
C ASN A 211 8.91 -20.78 -22.92
#